data_AF-A0A9P7DMU4-F1
#
_entry.id   AF-A0A9P7DMU4-F1
#
_cell.length_a   1.000
_cell.length_b   1.000
_cell.length_c   1.000
_cell.angle_alpha   90.00
_cell.angle_beta   90.00
_cell.angle_gamma   90.00
#
_symmetry.space_group_name_H-M   'P 1'
#
loop_
_entity.id
_entity.type
_entity.pdbx_description
1 polymer ?
#
loop_
_entity_poly.entity_id
_entity_poly.type
_entity_poly.pdbx_seq_one_letter_code
_entity_poly.pdbx_strand_id
1 'polypeptide(L)'
;MGSSMPVHLRHAALRLAHSAREEMVWIDAIDNAELRDMILTELSPAILTAVCPQPGVTLSDDDPDCFFHDGRDSCYLKLLFTLARNSNWHPHLVEDHHIDRCISIVAKCDLGPHAFYLAGILLRIAPEQSSVASLNSITERQWWDIMRKAWFYTRYDIYDIHCFEFLPVLVEGTKRYMQIAREYHLEYLIRCVDRVLLSALETRDSQQGEGEGVIVVVKELRTVVSDMIKKLVGSQGVVSP
;
A
#
# COMPACT_ATOMS: atom_id res chain seq x y z
N MET A 1 -15.17 -10.43 16.47
CA MET A 1 -15.64 -11.63 15.71
C MET A 1 -14.76 -12.82 16.05
N GLY A 2 -15.31 -13.98 16.43
CA GLY A 2 -14.51 -15.13 16.86
C GLY A 2 -13.91 -15.93 15.69
N SER A 3 -12.71 -16.48 15.88
CA SER A 3 -12.01 -17.35 14.90
C SER A 3 -12.76 -18.64 14.56
N SER A 4 -13.78 -19.00 15.34
CA SER A 4 -14.62 -20.18 15.15
C SER A 4 -15.64 -20.05 14.00
N MET A 5 -15.80 -18.87 13.40
CA MET A 5 -16.71 -18.70 12.28
C MET A 5 -16.20 -19.40 11.00
N PRO A 6 -17.09 -20.05 10.24
CA PRO A 6 -16.76 -20.60 8.92
C PRO A 6 -16.07 -19.57 8.01
N VAL A 7 -15.08 -20.03 7.25
CA VAL A 7 -14.25 -19.20 6.35
C VAL A 7 -15.10 -18.33 5.43
N HIS A 8 -16.17 -18.89 4.85
CA HIS A 8 -17.05 -18.16 3.94
C HIS A 8 -17.80 -17.00 4.62
N LEU A 9 -18.18 -17.15 5.89
CA LEU A 9 -18.82 -16.07 6.67
C LEU A 9 -17.82 -14.98 7.04
N ARG A 10 -16.59 -15.36 7.42
CA ARG A 10 -15.51 -14.40 7.68
C ARG A 10 -15.19 -13.58 6.42
N HIS A 11 -15.09 -14.23 5.27
CA HIS A 11 -14.87 -13.55 3.99
C HIS A 11 -16.06 -12.67 3.59
N ALA A 12 -17.30 -13.11 3.80
CA ALA A 12 -18.48 -12.28 3.55
C ALA A 12 -18.48 -11.02 4.43
N ALA A 13 -18.16 -11.14 5.72
CA ALA A 13 -18.03 -10.02 6.63
C ALA A 13 -16.92 -9.04 6.19
N LEU A 14 -15.77 -9.55 5.77
CA LEU A 14 -14.68 -8.73 5.24
C LEU A 14 -15.10 -7.97 3.98
N ARG A 15 -15.86 -8.61 3.07
CA ARG A 15 -16.39 -7.94 1.87
C ARG A 15 -17.37 -6.83 2.23
N LEU A 16 -18.22 -7.04 3.23
CA LEU A 16 -19.12 -5.99 3.73
C LEU A 16 -18.34 -4.81 4.31
N ALA A 17 -17.32 -5.07 5.13
CA ALA A 17 -16.45 -4.03 5.65
C ALA A 17 -15.71 -3.27 4.52
N HIS A 18 -15.19 -4.01 3.53
CA HIS A 18 -14.59 -3.41 2.34
C HIS A 18 -15.59 -2.55 1.55
N SER A 19 -16.86 -2.97 1.44
CA SER A 19 -17.89 -2.17 0.77
C SER A 19 -18.22 -0.87 1.51
N ALA A 20 -18.12 -0.85 2.84
CA ALA A 20 -18.37 0.32 3.69
C ALA A 20 -17.10 1.14 4.03
N ARG A 21 -15.99 0.86 3.34
CA ARG A 21 -14.66 1.40 3.71
C ARG A 21 -14.57 2.93 3.63
N GLU A 22 -15.28 3.56 2.69
CA GLU A 22 -15.21 5.01 2.53
C GLU A 22 -15.95 5.71 3.67
N GLU A 23 -17.08 5.17 4.11
CA GLU A 23 -17.82 5.64 5.27
C GLU A 23 -17.00 5.48 6.56
N MET A 24 -16.23 4.39 6.67
CA MET A 24 -15.36 4.14 7.82
C MET A 24 -14.17 5.11 7.91
N VAL A 25 -13.75 5.76 6.82
CA VAL A 25 -12.69 6.78 6.87
C VAL A 25 -13.16 8.02 7.60
N TRP A 26 -14.45 8.37 7.53
CA TRP A 26 -15.02 9.56 8.15
C TRP A 26 -15.48 9.32 9.60
N ILE A 27 -14.78 8.44 10.31
CA ILE A 27 -15.14 8.06 11.68
C ILE A 27 -15.06 9.23 12.67
N ASP A 28 -14.26 10.24 12.35
CA ASP A 28 -14.15 11.50 13.09
C ASP A 28 -15.42 12.36 12.99
N ALA A 29 -16.21 12.21 11.93
CA ALA A 29 -17.51 12.87 11.78
C ALA A 29 -18.61 12.26 12.67
N ILE A 30 -18.33 11.18 13.39
CA ILE A 30 -19.25 10.58 14.36
C ILE A 30 -19.20 11.40 15.66
N ASP A 31 -20.27 12.14 15.94
CA ASP A 31 -20.43 12.94 17.17
C ASP A 31 -20.43 12.09 18.44
N ASN A 32 -20.88 10.84 18.35
CA ASN A 32 -20.91 9.91 19.46
C ASN A 32 -19.52 9.28 19.68
N ALA A 33 -18.79 9.82 20.65
CA ALA A 33 -17.46 9.35 21.02
C ALA A 33 -17.42 7.88 21.48
N GLU A 34 -18.42 7.41 22.22
CA GLU A 34 -18.49 6.01 22.67
C GLU A 34 -18.67 5.05 21.50
N LEU A 35 -19.54 5.41 20.55
CA LEU A 35 -19.74 4.62 19.33
C LEU A 35 -18.48 4.61 18.48
N ARG A 36 -17.81 5.75 18.32
CA ARG A 36 -16.53 5.84 17.59
C ARG A 36 -15.47 4.95 18.22
N ASP A 37 -15.30 5.02 19.54
CA ASP A 37 -14.30 4.25 20.27
C ASP A 37 -14.59 2.75 20.19
N MET A 38 -15.86 2.35 20.33
CA MET A 38 -16.30 0.97 20.12
C MET A 38 -16.03 0.49 18.69
N ILE A 39 -16.29 1.30 17.67
CA ILE A 39 -15.98 0.92 16.28
C ILE A 39 -14.49 0.70 16.12
N LEU A 40 -13.64 1.62 16.59
CA LEU A 40 -12.19 1.48 16.44
C LEU A 40 -11.64 0.24 17.17
N THR A 41 -12.08 0.02 18.41
CA THR A 41 -11.59 -1.04 19.28
C THR A 41 -12.12 -2.43 18.94
N GLU A 42 -13.34 -2.55 18.43
CA GLU A 42 -13.95 -3.85 18.11
C GLU A 42 -13.78 -4.24 16.64
N LEU A 43 -13.84 -3.28 15.72
CA LEU A 43 -13.84 -3.57 14.30
C LEU A 43 -12.44 -3.89 13.77
N SER A 44 -11.41 -3.17 14.23
CA SER A 44 -10.03 -3.38 13.80
C SER A 44 -9.55 -4.82 14.09
N PRO A 45 -9.63 -5.34 15.35
CA PRO A 45 -9.29 -6.74 15.62
C PRO A 45 -10.17 -7.75 14.88
N ALA A 46 -11.44 -7.43 14.67
CA ALA A 46 -12.36 -8.29 13.93
C ALA A 46 -11.98 -8.42 12.46
N ILE A 47 -11.51 -7.34 11.82
CA ILE A 47 -11.00 -7.35 10.45
C ILE A 47 -9.78 -8.27 10.35
N LEU A 48 -8.82 -8.16 11.29
CA LEU A 48 -7.65 -9.04 11.28
C LEU A 48 -8.04 -10.52 11.47
N THR A 49 -8.95 -10.79 12.40
CA THR A 49 -9.44 -12.16 12.67
C THR A 49 -10.12 -12.78 11.44
N ALA A 50 -10.74 -11.97 10.58
CA ALA A 50 -11.38 -12.44 9.36
C ALA A 50 -10.38 -12.98 8.31
N VAL A 51 -9.12 -12.58 8.37
CA VAL A 51 -8.08 -12.97 7.40
C VAL A 51 -6.98 -13.86 7.97
N CYS A 52 -6.91 -13.99 9.29
CA CYS A 52 -5.97 -14.90 9.93
C CYS A 52 -6.44 -16.36 9.82
N PRO A 53 -5.56 -17.29 9.39
CA PRO A 53 -5.85 -18.72 9.41
C PRO A 53 -6.22 -19.19 10.82
N GLN A 54 -7.06 -20.23 10.91
CA GLN A 54 -7.32 -20.84 12.21
C GLN A 54 -6.05 -21.45 12.83
N PRO A 55 -5.78 -21.22 14.13
CA PRO A 55 -4.63 -21.79 14.81
C PRO A 55 -4.65 -23.33 14.77
N GLY A 56 -3.50 -23.93 14.46
CA GLY A 56 -3.33 -25.38 14.55
C GLY A 56 -3.82 -26.18 13.35
N VAL A 57 -4.28 -25.52 12.27
CA VAL A 57 -4.64 -26.18 11.02
C VAL A 57 -3.48 -26.06 10.03
N THR A 58 -2.99 -27.21 9.53
CA THR A 58 -2.06 -27.23 8.40
C THR A 58 -2.88 -27.10 7.12
N LEU A 59 -2.80 -25.94 6.49
CA LEU A 59 -3.59 -25.61 5.31
C LEU A 59 -2.75 -25.82 4.05
N SER A 60 -3.41 -26.29 2.99
CA SER A 60 -2.83 -26.29 1.64
C SER A 60 -2.75 -24.86 1.12
N ASP A 61 -1.85 -24.60 0.17
CA ASP A 61 -1.76 -23.31 -0.52
C ASP A 61 -3.07 -22.93 -1.24
N ASP A 62 -3.84 -23.92 -1.67
CA ASP A 62 -5.14 -23.73 -2.33
C ASP A 62 -6.32 -23.58 -1.35
N ASP A 63 -6.07 -23.64 -0.05
CA ASP A 63 -7.13 -23.52 0.96
C ASP A 63 -7.65 -22.07 1.05
N PRO A 64 -8.97 -21.83 1.10
CA PRO A 64 -9.52 -20.48 1.26
C PRO A 64 -9.11 -19.78 2.57
N ASP A 65 -8.63 -20.53 3.57
CA ASP A 65 -8.08 -20.03 4.82
C ASP A 65 -6.55 -19.96 4.83
N CYS A 66 -5.87 -20.22 3.72
CA CYS A 66 -4.41 -20.21 3.63
C CYS A 66 -3.81 -18.86 4.08
N PHE A 67 -2.49 -18.82 4.29
CA PHE A 67 -1.81 -17.61 4.80
C PHE A 67 -2.16 -16.36 3.99
N PHE A 68 -2.17 -16.48 2.66
CA PHE A 68 -2.49 -15.41 1.72
C PHE A 68 -3.37 -15.94 0.59
N HIS A 69 -4.62 -15.50 0.56
CA HIS A 69 -5.59 -15.87 -0.47
C HIS A 69 -5.95 -14.62 -1.28
N ASP A 70 -5.61 -14.62 -2.57
CA ASP A 70 -5.65 -13.44 -3.45
C ASP A 70 -6.94 -12.63 -3.33
N GLY A 71 -8.11 -13.26 -3.49
CA GLY A 71 -9.40 -12.56 -3.43
C GLY A 71 -9.77 -12.03 -2.03
N ARG A 72 -9.31 -12.68 -0.96
CA ARG A 72 -9.62 -12.31 0.43
C ARG A 72 -8.71 -11.17 0.86
N ASP A 73 -7.40 -11.38 0.69
CA ASP A 73 -6.38 -10.43 1.07
C ASP A 73 -6.41 -9.17 0.19
N SER A 74 -6.89 -9.26 -1.07
CA SER A 74 -7.25 -8.07 -1.87
C SER A 74 -8.24 -7.16 -1.16
N CYS A 75 -9.36 -7.70 -0.68
CA CYS A 75 -10.39 -6.91 0.02
C CYS A 75 -9.84 -6.30 1.31
N TYR A 76 -9.04 -7.08 2.05
CA TYR A 76 -8.40 -6.64 3.28
C TYR A 76 -7.41 -5.51 3.02
N LEU A 77 -6.47 -5.66 2.09
CA LEU A 77 -5.46 -4.64 1.83
C LEU A 77 -6.06 -3.36 1.26
N LYS A 78 -7.08 -3.44 0.41
CA LYS A 78 -7.83 -2.26 -0.04
C LYS A 78 -8.54 -1.56 1.12
N LEU A 79 -9.18 -2.32 2.01
CA LEU A 79 -9.80 -1.77 3.21
C LEU A 79 -8.75 -1.04 4.06
N LEU A 80 -7.64 -1.68 4.40
CA LEU A 80 -6.58 -1.06 5.21
C LEU A 80 -5.98 0.18 4.53
N PHE A 81 -5.74 0.11 3.21
CA PHE A 81 -5.24 1.25 2.44
C PHE A 81 -6.17 2.45 2.52
N THR A 82 -7.48 2.22 2.48
CA THR A 82 -8.50 3.26 2.66
C THR A 82 -8.50 3.77 4.10
N LEU A 83 -8.52 2.90 5.12
CA LEU A 83 -8.54 3.31 6.53
C LEU A 83 -7.32 4.12 6.94
N ALA A 84 -6.13 3.78 6.40
CA ALA A 84 -4.89 4.51 6.63
C ALA A 84 -4.87 5.94 6.05
N ARG A 85 -5.97 6.43 5.45
CA ARG A 85 -6.13 7.84 5.08
C ARG A 85 -6.52 8.72 6.28
N ASN A 86 -7.09 8.13 7.33
CA ASN A 86 -7.45 8.84 8.56
C ASN A 86 -6.55 8.36 9.70
N SER A 87 -5.81 9.30 10.30
CA SER A 87 -4.83 9.02 11.34
C SER A 87 -5.43 8.43 12.62
N ASN A 88 -6.74 8.58 12.85
CA ASN A 88 -7.42 7.92 13.97
C ASN A 88 -7.38 6.38 13.85
N TRP A 89 -7.24 5.84 12.65
CA TRP A 89 -7.07 4.39 12.46
C TRP A 89 -5.63 3.93 12.72
N HIS A 90 -4.63 4.81 12.65
CA HIS A 90 -3.23 4.39 12.70
C HIS A 90 -2.83 3.66 13.99
N PRO A 91 -3.25 4.09 15.20
CA PRO A 91 -2.98 3.33 16.42
C PRO A 91 -3.53 1.92 16.35
N HIS A 92 -4.79 1.75 15.94
CA HIS A 92 -5.46 0.46 15.83
C HIS A 92 -4.83 -0.45 14.77
N LEU A 93 -4.42 0.10 13.63
CA LEU A 93 -3.69 -0.66 12.61
C LEU A 93 -2.35 -1.20 13.12
N VAL A 94 -1.70 -0.50 14.04
CA VAL A 94 -0.42 -0.90 14.63
C VAL A 94 -0.64 -1.84 15.82
N GLU A 95 -1.43 -1.43 16.80
CA GLU A 95 -1.68 -2.15 18.06
C GLU A 95 -2.40 -3.48 17.82
N ASP A 96 -3.32 -3.53 16.85
CA ASP A 96 -4.02 -4.77 16.49
C ASP A 96 -3.23 -5.62 15.49
N HIS A 97 -1.94 -5.34 15.27
CA HIS A 97 -1.02 -6.16 14.48
C HIS A 97 -1.31 -6.26 12.97
N HIS A 98 -2.08 -5.31 12.39
CA HIS A 98 -2.28 -5.27 10.94
C HIS A 98 -0.96 -5.02 10.19
N ILE A 99 -0.08 -4.18 10.76
CA ILE A 99 1.23 -3.89 10.17
C ILE A 99 2.16 -5.08 10.21
N ASP A 100 2.15 -5.86 11.29
CA ASP A 100 2.92 -7.10 11.38
C ASP A 100 2.46 -8.13 10.32
N ARG A 101 1.16 -8.19 10.04
CA ARG A 101 0.63 -9.00 8.93
C ARG A 101 1.09 -8.46 7.58
N CYS A 102 1.03 -7.16 7.32
CA CYS A 102 1.51 -6.56 6.07
C CYS A 102 3.01 -6.86 5.84
N ILE A 103 3.83 -6.72 6.87
CA ILE A 103 5.26 -7.08 6.83
C ILE A 103 5.44 -8.57 6.51
N SER A 104 4.64 -9.44 7.13
CA SER A 104 4.69 -10.87 6.88
C SER A 104 4.32 -11.23 5.44
N ILE A 105 3.36 -10.52 4.84
CA ILE A 105 3.00 -10.65 3.41
C ILE A 105 4.16 -10.21 2.53
N VAL A 106 4.77 -9.05 2.83
CA VAL A 106 5.97 -8.54 2.13
C VAL A 106 7.12 -9.55 2.13
N ALA A 107 7.31 -10.27 3.24
CA ALA A 107 8.40 -11.23 3.39
C ALA A 107 8.15 -12.56 2.68
N LYS A 108 6.89 -12.98 2.48
CA LYS A 108 6.53 -14.35 2.11
C LYS A 108 5.84 -14.50 0.76
N CYS A 109 5.22 -13.45 0.25
CA CYS A 109 4.35 -13.54 -0.93
C CYS A 109 4.93 -12.80 -2.14
N ASP A 110 4.57 -13.26 -3.35
CA ASP A 110 4.65 -12.39 -4.51
C ASP A 110 3.55 -11.33 -4.41
N LEU A 111 3.96 -10.07 -4.30
CA LEU A 111 3.04 -8.99 -3.99
C LEU A 111 2.06 -8.68 -5.12
N GLY A 112 2.40 -9.00 -6.38
CA GLY A 112 1.52 -8.71 -7.52
C GLY A 112 0.88 -7.31 -7.43
N PRO A 113 -0.43 -7.16 -7.71
CA PRO A 113 -1.13 -5.87 -7.59
C PRO A 113 -1.21 -5.35 -6.15
N HIS A 114 -1.06 -6.22 -5.15
CA HIS A 114 -1.13 -5.87 -3.74
C HIS A 114 0.02 -4.99 -3.28
N ALA A 115 1.13 -4.95 -4.03
CA ALA A 115 2.25 -4.08 -3.77
C ALA A 115 1.84 -2.60 -3.67
N PHE A 116 0.87 -2.16 -4.48
CA PHE A 116 0.38 -0.79 -4.45
C PHE A 116 -0.30 -0.45 -3.11
N TYR A 117 -1.23 -1.30 -2.66
CA TYR A 117 -1.93 -1.11 -1.40
C TYR A 117 -0.99 -1.26 -0.20
N LEU A 118 -0.08 -2.24 -0.22
CA LEU A 118 0.95 -2.42 0.82
C LEU A 118 1.86 -1.19 0.92
N ALA A 119 2.31 -0.64 -0.22
CA ALA A 119 3.10 0.60 -0.23
C ALA A 119 2.34 1.73 0.46
N GLY A 120 1.05 1.89 0.14
CA GLY A 120 0.24 2.96 0.73
C GLY A 120 -0.03 2.82 2.21
N ILE A 121 -0.32 1.61 2.69
CA ILE A 121 -0.50 1.35 4.12
C ILE A 121 0.80 1.68 4.87
N LEU A 122 1.93 1.10 4.42
CA LEU A 122 3.19 1.21 5.15
C LEU A 122 3.78 2.62 5.09
N LEU A 123 3.68 3.32 3.95
CA LEU A 123 4.19 4.68 3.81
C LEU A 123 3.36 5.74 4.55
N ARG A 124 2.05 5.53 4.73
CA ARG A 124 1.21 6.46 5.51
C ARG A 124 1.43 6.33 7.01
N ILE A 125 1.76 5.12 7.48
CA ILE A 125 1.97 4.84 8.92
C ILE A 125 3.41 5.15 9.37
N ALA A 126 4.40 4.95 8.48
CA ALA A 126 5.81 5.14 8.82
C ALA A 126 6.21 6.52 9.40
N PRO A 127 5.66 7.68 8.93
CA PRO A 127 6.08 9.00 9.43
C PRO A 127 5.66 9.27 10.87
N GLU A 128 4.46 8.84 11.26
CA GLU A 128 3.90 9.11 12.59
C GLU A 128 4.50 8.20 13.66
N GLN A 129 5.03 7.06 13.25
CA GLN A 129 5.42 5.98 14.14
C GLN A 129 6.86 5.53 13.88
N SER A 130 7.78 6.50 13.80
CA SER A 130 9.24 6.29 13.63
C SER A 130 9.88 5.41 14.73
N SER A 131 9.13 5.06 15.78
CA SER A 131 9.49 4.12 16.85
C SER A 131 8.90 2.71 16.71
N VAL A 132 8.03 2.42 15.73
CA VAL A 132 7.47 1.07 15.56
C VAL A 132 8.54 0.12 15.07
N ALA A 133 9.05 -0.68 16.02
CA ALA A 133 10.11 -1.66 15.80
C ALA A 133 9.82 -2.61 14.62
N SER A 134 8.54 -2.90 14.36
CA SER A 134 8.12 -3.79 13.28
C SER A 134 8.50 -3.26 11.90
N LEU A 135 8.35 -1.96 11.60
CA LEU A 135 8.67 -1.42 10.27
C LEU A 135 10.17 -1.48 9.96
N ASN A 136 11.03 -1.44 10.99
CA ASN A 136 12.47 -1.60 10.86
C ASN A 136 12.89 -3.01 10.43
N SER A 137 11.97 -3.99 10.45
CA SER A 137 12.23 -5.34 9.95
C SER A 137 12.21 -5.43 8.41
N ILE A 138 11.59 -4.46 7.73
CA ILE A 138 11.59 -4.41 6.26
C ILE A 138 12.94 -3.87 5.80
N THR A 139 13.70 -4.70 5.08
CA THR A 139 14.99 -4.30 4.52
C THR A 139 14.82 -3.26 3.41
N GLU A 140 15.86 -2.44 3.16
CA GLU A 140 15.85 -1.49 2.03
C GLU A 140 15.53 -2.17 0.70
N ARG A 141 16.00 -3.41 0.52
CA ARG A 141 15.73 -4.20 -0.69
C ARG A 141 14.25 -4.56 -0.82
N GLN A 142 13.59 -4.94 0.27
CA GLN A 142 12.15 -5.21 0.27
C GLN A 142 11.35 -3.93 0.02
N TRP A 143 11.74 -2.83 0.66
CA TRP A 143 11.15 -1.52 0.37
C TRP A 143 11.25 -1.14 -1.10
N TRP A 144 12.43 -1.29 -1.70
CA TRP A 144 12.62 -1.03 -3.12
C TRP A 144 11.79 -1.96 -4.01
N ASP A 145 11.66 -3.24 -3.63
CA ASP A 145 10.82 -4.18 -4.36
C ASP A 145 9.34 -3.78 -4.34
N ILE A 146 8.83 -3.38 -3.17
CA ILE A 146 7.47 -2.83 -3.01
C ILE A 146 7.28 -1.63 -3.92
N MET A 147 8.19 -0.64 -3.89
CA MET A 147 8.06 0.57 -4.72
C MET A 147 8.01 0.24 -6.22
N ARG A 148 8.90 -0.63 -6.72
CA ARG A 148 8.88 -1.03 -8.14
C ARG A 148 7.57 -1.70 -8.53
N LYS A 149 7.11 -2.66 -7.73
CA LYS A 149 5.88 -3.39 -8.03
C LYS A 149 4.67 -2.45 -7.93
N ALA A 150 4.62 -1.57 -6.93
CA ALA A 150 3.59 -0.55 -6.81
C ALA A 150 3.49 0.29 -8.09
N TRP A 151 4.59 0.88 -8.57
CA TRP A 151 4.60 1.65 -9.83
C TRP A 151 4.16 0.87 -11.06
N PHE A 152 4.52 -0.42 -11.14
CA PHE A 152 4.08 -1.27 -12.24
C PHE A 152 2.56 -1.45 -12.26
N TYR A 153 1.94 -1.61 -11.08
CA TYR A 153 0.51 -1.84 -10.94
C TYR A 153 -0.33 -0.56 -10.82
N THR A 154 0.27 0.60 -10.51
CA THR A 154 -0.42 1.90 -10.42
C THR A 154 -1.34 2.16 -11.60
N ARG A 155 -0.95 1.77 -12.83
CA ARG A 155 -1.75 1.98 -14.05
C ARG A 155 -3.14 1.34 -14.02
N TYR A 156 -3.36 0.32 -13.20
CA TYR A 156 -4.65 -0.36 -13.12
C TYR A 156 -5.58 0.31 -12.10
N ASP A 157 -5.00 1.01 -11.13
CA ASP A 157 -5.73 1.63 -10.03
C ASP A 157 -5.83 3.16 -10.17
N ILE A 158 -5.11 3.78 -11.12
CA ILE A 158 -4.99 5.25 -11.20
C ILE A 158 -6.29 6.00 -11.56
N TYR A 159 -7.31 5.29 -12.06
CA TYR A 159 -8.63 5.85 -12.30
C TYR A 159 -9.46 6.01 -11.01
N ASP A 160 -9.04 5.36 -9.92
CA ASP A 160 -9.57 5.59 -8.59
C ASP A 160 -8.92 6.85 -7.99
N ILE A 161 -9.73 7.83 -7.59
CA ILE A 161 -9.27 9.12 -7.10
C ILE A 161 -8.37 8.99 -5.86
N HIS A 162 -8.62 8.03 -4.98
CA HIS A 162 -7.84 7.83 -3.77
C HIS A 162 -6.49 7.17 -4.06
N CYS A 163 -6.42 6.37 -5.12
CA CYS A 163 -5.18 5.84 -5.65
C CYS A 163 -4.36 6.94 -6.34
N PHE A 164 -5.02 7.89 -7.00
CA PHE A 164 -4.37 9.07 -7.58
C PHE A 164 -3.82 10.03 -6.51
N GLU A 165 -4.59 10.33 -5.46
CA GLU A 165 -4.18 11.13 -4.30
C GLU A 165 -2.98 10.52 -3.54
N PHE A 166 -2.77 9.21 -3.64
CA PHE A 166 -1.64 8.52 -3.02
C PHE A 166 -0.30 8.77 -3.74
N LEU A 167 -0.30 9.16 -5.02
CA LEU A 167 0.92 9.23 -5.83
C LEU A 167 2.04 10.12 -5.25
N PRO A 168 1.77 11.28 -4.61
CA PRO A 168 2.82 12.06 -3.96
C PRO A 168 3.54 11.28 -2.84
N VAL A 169 2.79 10.52 -2.04
CA VAL A 169 3.37 9.68 -0.97
C VAL A 169 4.21 8.56 -1.58
N LEU A 170 3.72 7.93 -2.66
CA LEU A 170 4.48 6.91 -3.39
C LEU A 170 5.77 7.47 -3.99
N VAL A 171 5.75 8.69 -4.54
CA VAL A 171 6.93 9.38 -5.06
C VAL A 171 7.98 9.57 -3.98
N GLU A 172 7.61 10.09 -2.82
CA GLU A 172 8.56 10.30 -1.71
C GLU A 172 9.12 8.98 -1.18
N GLY A 173 8.28 7.95 -1.03
CA GLY A 173 8.75 6.61 -0.70
C GLY A 173 9.74 6.07 -1.75
N THR A 174 9.46 6.30 -3.03
CA THR A 174 10.34 5.86 -4.13
C THR A 174 11.69 6.58 -4.10
N LYS A 175 11.69 7.91 -3.92
CA LYS A 175 12.90 8.72 -3.81
C LYS A 175 13.81 8.22 -2.67
N ARG A 176 13.21 7.81 -1.55
CA ARG A 176 13.93 7.29 -0.38
C ARG A 176 14.66 5.98 -0.65
N TYR A 177 14.03 5.03 -1.35
CA TYR A 177 14.56 3.67 -1.49
C TYR A 177 15.22 3.38 -2.85
N MET A 178 15.11 4.26 -3.84
CA MET A 178 15.70 4.03 -5.16
C MET A 178 17.23 4.10 -5.20
N GLN A 179 17.90 4.53 -4.11
CA GLN A 179 19.37 4.66 -4.07
C GLN A 179 20.11 3.35 -4.30
N ILE A 180 19.50 2.22 -3.93
CA ILE A 180 20.04 0.88 -4.14
C ILE A 180 19.63 0.25 -5.49
N ALA A 181 18.92 1.01 -6.34
CA ALA A 181 18.43 0.52 -7.62
C ALA A 181 19.57 0.33 -8.63
N ARG A 182 19.38 -0.66 -9.50
CA ARG A 182 20.21 -0.86 -10.69
C ARG A 182 19.66 -0.01 -11.83
N GLU A 183 20.52 0.34 -12.78
CA GLU A 183 20.17 1.16 -13.95
C GLU A 183 18.90 0.66 -14.67
N TYR A 184 18.85 -0.61 -15.06
CA TYR A 184 17.69 -1.18 -15.74
C TYR A 184 16.38 -1.12 -14.93
N HIS A 185 16.46 -1.10 -13.60
CA HIS A 185 15.28 -0.90 -12.75
C HIS A 185 14.80 0.55 -12.78
N LEU A 186 15.72 1.51 -12.84
CA LEU A 186 15.40 2.94 -12.95
C LEU A 186 14.82 3.28 -14.32
N GLU A 187 15.36 2.70 -15.41
CA GLU A 187 14.78 2.82 -16.75
C GLU A 187 13.36 2.26 -16.79
N TYR A 188 13.14 1.11 -16.16
CA TYR A 188 11.82 0.53 -16.04
C TYR A 188 10.85 1.41 -15.24
N LEU A 189 11.34 2.02 -14.16
CA LEU A 189 10.56 2.98 -13.36
C LEU A 189 10.14 4.19 -14.21
N ILE A 190 11.03 4.75 -15.04
CA ILE A 190 10.67 5.83 -15.98
C ILE A 190 9.50 5.41 -16.88
N ARG A 191 9.53 4.19 -17.42
CA ARG A 191 8.43 3.69 -18.27
C ARG A 191 7.11 3.58 -17.51
N CYS A 192 7.15 3.24 -16.23
CA CYS A 192 5.95 3.17 -15.39
C CYS A 192 5.41 4.58 -15.08
N VAL A 193 6.31 5.50 -14.72
CA VAL A 193 5.99 6.92 -14.46
C VAL A 193 5.41 7.59 -15.70
N ASP A 194 6.00 7.37 -16.88
CA ASP A 194 5.51 7.93 -18.15
C ASP A 194 4.10 7.43 -18.49
N ARG A 195 3.79 6.16 -18.19
CA ARG A 195 2.43 5.61 -18.36
C ARG A 195 1.43 6.27 -17.41
N VAL A 196 1.81 6.46 -16.15
CA VAL A 196 0.99 7.17 -15.16
C VAL A 196 0.71 8.60 -15.61
N LEU A 197 1.72 9.31 -16.09
CA LEU A 197 1.57 10.67 -16.62
C LEU A 197 0.65 10.71 -17.85
N LEU A 198 0.75 9.73 -18.75
CA LEU A 198 -0.13 9.62 -19.91
C LEU A 198 -1.59 9.42 -19.47
N SER A 199 -1.85 8.45 -18.60
CA SER A 199 -3.20 8.18 -18.07
C SER A 199 -3.78 9.37 -17.30
N ALA A 200 -2.94 10.09 -16.54
CA ALA A 200 -3.36 11.29 -15.81
C ALA A 200 -3.68 12.47 -16.74
N LEU A 201 -3.07 12.54 -17.93
CA LEU A 201 -3.40 13.55 -18.93
C LEU A 201 -4.71 13.21 -19.65
N GLU A 202 -4.97 11.93 -19.92
CA GLU A 202 -6.25 11.46 -20.50
C GLU A 202 -7.44 11.75 -19.58
N THR A 203 -7.27 11.67 -18.26
CA THR A 203 -8.33 11.97 -17.29
C THR A 203 -8.50 13.46 -17.01
N ARG A 204 -7.47 14.27 -17.25
CA ARG A 204 -7.47 15.73 -17.00
C ARG A 204 -8.41 16.52 -17.92
N ASP A 205 -8.69 16.00 -19.10
CA ASP A 205 -9.72 16.57 -19.99
C ASP A 205 -11.14 16.46 -19.39
N SER A 206 -11.31 15.70 -18.30
CA SER A 206 -12.60 15.45 -17.64
C SER A 206 -12.74 16.07 -16.23
N GLN A 207 -11.66 16.51 -15.57
CA GLN A 207 -11.69 16.99 -14.18
C GLN A 207 -10.77 18.22 -13.98
N GLN A 208 -11.35 19.42 -13.87
CA GLN A 208 -10.62 20.67 -13.65
C GLN A 208 -10.11 20.79 -12.20
N GLY A 209 -8.81 21.07 -12.03
CA GLY A 209 -8.26 21.74 -10.84
C GLY A 209 -7.37 20.91 -9.91
N GLU A 210 -7.86 19.81 -9.36
CA GLU A 210 -7.21 19.16 -8.20
C GLU A 210 -6.02 18.25 -8.55
N GLY A 211 -5.92 17.79 -9.80
CA GLY A 211 -4.85 16.86 -10.22
C GLY A 211 -3.50 17.48 -10.60
N GLU A 212 -3.40 18.82 -10.65
CA GLU A 212 -2.18 19.51 -11.11
C GLU A 212 -0.97 19.24 -10.22
N GLY A 213 -1.15 19.38 -8.91
CA GLY A 213 -0.06 19.20 -7.94
C GLY A 213 0.50 17.78 -7.98
N VAL A 214 -0.37 16.78 -8.08
CA VAL A 214 0.02 15.38 -8.18
C VAL A 214 0.86 15.12 -9.44
N ILE A 215 0.43 15.64 -10.58
CA ILE A 215 1.18 15.49 -11.85
C ILE A 215 2.55 16.14 -11.76
N VAL A 216 2.67 17.32 -11.14
CA VAL A 216 3.96 18.00 -10.93
C VAL A 216 4.91 17.14 -10.11
N VAL A 217 4.44 16.55 -9.01
CA VAL A 217 5.26 15.68 -8.16
C VAL A 217 5.70 14.40 -8.89
N VAL A 218 4.82 13.80 -9.70
CA VAL A 218 5.18 12.63 -10.51
C VAL A 218 6.20 12.99 -11.61
N LYS A 219 6.07 14.17 -12.24
CA LYS A 219 7.07 14.68 -13.20
C LYS A 219 8.42 14.93 -12.53
N GLU A 220 8.41 15.42 -11.31
CA GLU A 220 9.64 15.61 -10.52
C GLU A 220 10.36 14.27 -10.32
N LEU A 221 9.64 13.21 -9.92
CA LEU A 221 10.22 11.87 -9.80
C LEU A 221 10.91 11.43 -11.09
N ARG A 222 10.24 11.61 -12.24
CA ARG A 222 10.81 11.28 -13.55
C ARG A 222 12.15 11.96 -13.79
N THR A 223 12.26 13.25 -13.46
CA THR A 223 13.50 14.04 -13.59
C THR A 223 14.58 13.50 -12.66
N VAL A 224 14.27 13.26 -11.39
CA VAL A 224 15.23 12.74 -10.41
C VAL A 224 15.77 11.36 -10.84
N VAL A 225 14.90 10.47 -11.30
CA VAL A 225 15.29 9.14 -11.80
C VAL A 225 16.19 9.27 -13.04
N SER A 226 15.87 10.18 -13.96
CA SER A 226 16.68 10.42 -15.16
C SER A 226 18.09 10.90 -14.81
N ASP A 227 18.22 11.81 -13.85
CA ASP A 227 19.52 12.31 -13.40
C ASP A 227 20.32 11.24 -12.65
N MET A 228 19.65 10.35 -11.91
CA MET A 228 20.29 9.21 -11.27
C MET A 228 20.87 8.22 -12.29
N ILE A 229 20.13 7.91 -13.37
CA ILE A 229 20.63 7.07 -14.47
C ILE A 229 21.89 7.69 -15.09
N LYS A 230 21.87 8.99 -15.43
CA LYS A 230 23.03 9.68 -15.99
C LYS A 230 24.26 9.57 -15.08
N LYS A 231 24.09 9.67 -13.76
CA LYS A 231 25.19 9.52 -12.78
C LYS A 231 25.76 8.10 -12.77
N LEU A 232 24.92 7.07 -12.91
CA LEU A 232 25.36 5.68 -12.97
C LEU A 232 26.16 5.41 -14.25
N VAL A 233 25.68 5.88 -15.40
CA VAL A 233 26.37 5.74 -16.69
C VAL A 233 27.69 6.51 -16.70
N GLY A 234 27.69 7.75 -16.19
CA GLY A 234 28.89 8.58 -16.10
C GLY A 234 29.97 7.97 -15.18
N SER A 235 29.58 7.33 -14.09
CA SER A 235 30.49 6.65 -13.15
C SER A 235 31.15 5.40 -13.75
N GLN A 236 30.51 4.73 -14.72
CA GLN A 236 31.09 3.57 -15.40
C GLN A 236 32.12 3.95 -16.48
N GLY A 237 32.11 5.22 -16.94
CA GLY A 237 33.05 5.73 -17.95
C GLY A 237 34.40 6.21 -17.42
N VAL A 238 34.64 6.22 -16.10
CA VAL A 238 35.86 6.76 -15.46
C VAL A 238 36.86 5.68 -15.05
N VAL A 239 36.63 4.41 -15.39
CA VAL A 239 37.63 3.35 -15.16
C VAL A 239 38.45 3.13 -16.43
N SER A 240 39.63 3.74 -16.50
CA SER A 240 40.73 3.37 -17.42
C SER A 240 42.04 4.03 -16.99
N PRO A 241 43.21 3.37 -17.16
CA PRO A 241 43.65 2.07 -16.67
C PRO A 241 44.42 2.16 -15.33
#